data_AF-A0A7W1M9X6-F1
#
_entry.id   AF-A0A7W1M9X6-F1
#
_cell.length_a   1.000
_cell.length_b   1.000
_cell.length_c   1.000
_cell.angle_alpha   90.00
_cell.angle_beta   90.00
_cell.angle_gamma   90.00
#
_symmetry.space_group_name_H-M   'P 1'
#
loop_
_entity.id
_entity.type
_entity.pdbx_description
1 polymer ?
#
loop_
_entity_poly.entity_id
_entity_poly.type
_entity_poly.pdbx_seq_one_letter_code
_entity_poly.pdbx_strand_id
1 'polypeptide(L)'
;MHDFTVYKEEAPIPKDLTALADSGYQALDKLHARTDIPFKATNNKPLDKEAKAYNRVFSRMRVKIENVLKQLKSLEFSQIVTAIRTNAII
;
A
#
# COMPACT_ATOMS: atom_id res chain seq x y z
N MET A 1 -0.71 -0.28 -18.09
CA MET A 1 -0.19 0.79 -17.21
C MET A 1 0.29 0.14 -15.92
N HIS A 2 1.44 0.51 -15.37
CA HIS A 2 1.95 -0.03 -14.10
C HIS A 2 1.66 0.95 -12.96
N ASP A 3 1.42 0.44 -11.75
CA ASP A 3 1.07 1.24 -10.58
C ASP A 3 2.09 2.36 -10.27
N PHE A 4 3.39 2.07 -10.44
CA PHE A 4 4.45 3.06 -10.25
C PHE A 4 4.45 4.18 -11.31
N THR A 5 3.85 3.94 -12.49
CA THR A 5 3.65 5.01 -13.48
C THR A 5 2.61 6.01 -12.98
N VAL A 6 1.51 5.52 -12.41
CA VAL A 6 0.44 6.36 -11.83
C VAL A 6 0.98 7.20 -10.68
N TYR A 7 1.75 6.59 -9.78
CA TYR A 7 2.35 7.29 -8.65
C TYR A 7 3.20 8.50 -9.05
N LYS A 8 3.93 8.42 -10.18
CA LYS A 8 4.77 9.55 -10.64
C LYS A 8 3.96 10.78 -11.05
N GLU A 9 2.67 10.61 -11.30
CA GLU A 9 1.74 11.68 -11.65
C GLU A 9 1.03 12.24 -10.41
N GLU A 10 1.17 11.58 -9.26
CA GLU A 10 0.57 12.01 -7.99
C GLU A 10 1.46 13.01 -7.24
N ALA A 11 0.88 13.67 -6.24
CA ALA A 11 1.63 14.54 -5.34
C ALA A 11 2.70 13.74 -4.57
N PRO A 12 3.93 14.27 -4.44
CA PRO A 12 5.00 13.56 -3.75
C PRO A 12 4.70 13.40 -2.26
N ILE A 13 5.16 12.29 -1.69
CA ILE A 13 5.07 12.03 -0.25
C ILE A 13 5.90 13.09 0.50
N PRO A 14 5.35 13.72 1.56
CA PRO A 14 6.11 14.64 2.41
C PRO A 14 7.38 14.00 2.97
N LYS A 15 8.49 14.75 2.90
CA LYS A 15 9.85 14.24 3.22
C LYS A 15 10.03 13.76 4.66
N ASP A 16 9.22 14.26 5.57
CA ASP A 16 9.21 13.97 6.99
C ASP A 16 8.41 12.70 7.34
N LEU A 17 7.53 12.26 6.45
CA LEU A 17 6.71 11.07 6.65
C LEU A 17 7.43 9.80 6.18
N THR A 18 7.16 8.70 6.88
CA THR A 18 7.61 7.37 6.45
C THR A 18 6.57 6.74 5.53
N ALA A 19 6.99 6.31 4.35
CA ALA A 19 6.17 5.60 3.39
C ALA A 19 6.29 4.09 3.62
N LEU A 20 5.17 3.41 3.90
CA LEU A 20 5.08 1.95 3.90
C LEU A 20 4.54 1.52 2.54
N ALA A 21 5.37 0.88 1.74
CA ALA A 21 5.04 0.61 0.34
C ALA A 21 5.08 -0.88 -0.03
N ASP A 22 4.27 -1.22 -1.02
CA ASP A 22 4.18 -2.56 -1.59
C ASP A 22 5.39 -2.87 -2.49
N SER A 23 5.64 -4.15 -2.75
CA SER A 23 6.77 -4.57 -3.60
C SER A 23 6.67 -4.07 -5.06
N GLY A 24 5.48 -3.67 -5.51
CA GLY A 24 5.27 -2.99 -6.80
C GLY A 24 5.87 -1.58 -6.87
N TYR A 25 6.17 -0.97 -5.71
CA TYR A 25 6.72 0.37 -5.57
C TYR A 25 8.21 0.35 -5.24
N GLN A 26 8.92 -0.71 -5.58
CA GLN A 26 10.35 -0.91 -5.26
C GLN A 26 11.34 0.17 -5.74
N ALA A 27 10.91 1.11 -6.58
CA ALA A 27 11.73 2.24 -6.98
C ALA A 27 11.45 3.52 -6.17
N LEU A 28 10.49 3.47 -5.23
CA LEU A 28 10.10 4.59 -4.38
C LEU A 28 11.15 4.92 -3.33
N ASP A 29 11.85 3.93 -2.80
CA ASP A 29 12.98 4.10 -1.87
C ASP A 29 14.11 4.96 -2.46
N LYS A 30 14.29 4.94 -3.78
CA LYS A 30 15.23 5.81 -4.51
C LYS A 30 14.76 7.25 -4.64
N LEU A 31 13.44 7.49 -4.57
CA LEU A 31 12.83 8.81 -4.70
C LEU A 31 12.53 9.46 -3.34
N HIS A 32 12.29 8.65 -2.32
CA HIS A 32 11.95 9.07 -0.97
C HIS A 32 12.73 8.24 0.05
N ALA A 33 13.64 8.89 0.77
CA ALA A 33 14.59 8.20 1.66
C ALA A 33 13.92 7.47 2.84
N ARG A 34 12.76 7.94 3.29
CA ARG A 34 12.00 7.35 4.40
C ARG A 34 10.96 6.37 3.87
N THR A 35 11.37 5.38 3.10
CA THR A 35 10.48 4.37 2.54
C THR A 35 10.86 2.98 3.04
N ASP A 36 9.90 2.29 3.67
CA ASP A 36 10.03 0.89 4.04
C ASP A 36 9.28 0.02 3.01
N ILE A 37 10.01 -0.92 2.41
CA ILE A 37 9.52 -1.85 1.39
C ILE A 37 10.01 -3.26 1.73
N PRO A 38 9.22 -4.33 1.48
CA PRO A 38 9.68 -5.68 1.70
C PRO A 38 10.85 -6.04 0.76
N PHE A 39 11.80 -6.80 1.27
CA PHE A 39 12.88 -7.35 0.47
C PHE A 39 12.33 -8.34 -0.55
N LYS A 40 12.81 -8.26 -1.80
CA LYS A 40 12.42 -9.15 -2.88
C LYS A 40 13.52 -10.19 -3.12
N ALA A 41 13.12 -11.45 -3.16
CA ALA A 41 13.99 -12.52 -3.65
C ALA A 41 14.20 -12.36 -5.16
N THR A 42 15.41 -12.60 -5.62
CA THR A 42 15.72 -12.77 -7.05
C THR A 42 16.40 -14.12 -7.26
N ASN A 43 16.41 -14.63 -8.49
CA ASN A 43 17.00 -15.95 -8.80
C ASN A 43 18.43 -16.11 -8.26
N ASN A 44 19.21 -15.03 -8.25
CA ASN A 44 20.61 -15.03 -7.81
C ASN A 44 20.80 -14.53 -6.37
N LYS A 45 19.76 -14.00 -5.72
CA LYS A 45 19.81 -13.46 -4.36
C LYS A 45 18.55 -13.89 -3.60
N PRO A 46 18.54 -15.10 -2.99
CA PRO A 46 17.48 -15.51 -2.10
C PRO A 46 17.50 -14.67 -0.82
N LEU A 47 16.35 -14.58 -0.13
CA LEU A 47 16.27 -13.87 1.14
C LEU A 47 17.02 -14.63 2.24
N ASP A 48 17.93 -13.93 2.91
CA ASP A 48 18.55 -14.41 4.13
C ASP A 48 17.56 -14.43 5.31
N LYS A 49 18.03 -14.85 6.49
CA LYS A 49 17.20 -14.98 7.69
C LYS A 49 16.68 -13.64 8.18
N GLU A 50 17.47 -12.58 8.06
CA GLU A 50 17.14 -11.24 8.56
C GLU A 50 16.10 -10.58 7.66
N ALA A 51 16.29 -10.65 6.34
CA ALA A 51 15.32 -10.17 5.35
C ALA A 51 13.98 -10.89 5.47
N LYS A 52 13.99 -12.21 5.75
CA LYS A 52 12.75 -12.96 6.03
C LYS A 52 12.08 -12.51 7.32
N ALA A 53 12.85 -12.28 8.38
CA ALA A 53 12.32 -11.80 9.66
C ALA A 53 11.71 -10.39 9.51
N TYR A 54 12.40 -9.50 8.81
CA TYR A 54 11.90 -8.17 8.45
C TYR A 54 10.60 -8.27 7.65
N ASN A 55 10.58 -9.02 6.55
CA ASN A 55 9.36 -9.19 5.73
C ASN A 55 8.19 -9.75 6.55
N ARG A 56 8.44 -10.65 7.51
CA ARG A 56 7.39 -11.18 8.40
C ARG A 56 6.78 -10.09 9.28
N VAL A 57 7.60 -9.20 9.82
CA VAL A 57 7.13 -8.06 10.63
C VAL A 57 6.38 -7.06 9.74
N PHE A 58 6.93 -6.76 8.56
CA PHE A 58 6.31 -5.88 7.57
C PHE A 58 4.91 -6.37 7.14
N SER A 59 4.78 -7.66 6.81
CA SER A 59 3.49 -8.26 6.44
C SER A 59 2.45 -8.17 7.55
N ARG A 60 2.85 -8.26 8.83
CA ARG A 60 1.92 -8.08 9.95
C ARG A 60 1.41 -6.65 10.06
N MET A 61 2.24 -5.65 9.78
CA MET A 61 1.81 -4.25 9.72
C MET A 61 0.84 -4.03 8.56
N ARG A 62 1.16 -4.56 7.38
CA ARG A 62 0.28 -4.49 6.19
C ARG A 62 -1.11 -5.06 6.44
N VAL A 63 -1.21 -6.24 7.05
CA VAL A 63 -2.53 -6.86 7.34
C VAL A 63 -3.42 -5.93 8.17
N LYS A 64 -2.84 -5.19 9.13
CA LYS A 64 -3.61 -4.20 9.91
C LYS A 64 -4.08 -3.04 9.05
N ILE A 65 -3.19 -2.48 8.21
CA ILE A 65 -3.51 -1.38 7.30
C ILE A 65 -4.59 -1.80 6.29
N GLU A 66 -4.42 -2.96 5.65
CA GLU A 66 -5.36 -3.53 4.68
C GLU A 66 -6.74 -3.77 5.31
N ASN A 67 -6.79 -4.24 6.57
CA ASN A 67 -8.05 -4.41 7.29
C ASN A 67 -8.77 -3.07 7.54
N VAL A 68 -8.04 -2.00 7.85
CA VAL A 68 -8.62 -0.65 8.02
C VAL A 68 -9.09 -0.11 6.66
N LEU A 69 -8.27 -0.21 5.61
CA LEU A 69 -8.63 0.21 4.26
C LEU A 69 -9.85 -0.55 3.73
N LYS A 70 -9.96 -1.85 4.02
CA LYS A 70 -11.14 -2.66 3.67
C LYS A 70 -12.40 -2.16 4.37
N GLN A 71 -12.31 -1.83 5.66
CA GLN A 71 -13.44 -1.25 6.40
C GLN A 71 -13.85 0.11 5.83
N LEU A 72 -12.90 0.98 5.53
CA LEU A 72 -13.16 2.29 4.93
C LEU A 72 -13.86 2.15 3.56
N LYS A 73 -13.35 1.28 2.69
CA LYS A 73 -14.00 0.98 1.41
C LYS A 73 -15.43 0.46 1.61
N SER A 74 -15.64 -0.45 2.57
CA SER A 74 -16.97 -0.98 2.86
C SER A 74 -17.95 0.11 3.33
N LEU A 75 -17.48 1.10 4.09
CA LEU A 75 -18.31 2.22 4.54
C LEU A 75 -18.67 3.14 3.36
N GLU A 76 -17.71 3.48 2.51
CA GLU A 76 -17.93 4.30 1.31
C GLU A 76 -18.95 3.64 0.36
N PHE A 77 -18.76 2.34 0.07
CA PHE A 77 -19.73 1.58 -0.72
C PHE A 77 -21.11 1.54 -0.07
N SER A 78 -21.19 1.37 1.25
CA SER A 78 -22.47 1.39 1.96
C SER A 78 -23.15 2.76 1.85
N GLN A 79 -22.41 3.86 1.95
CA GLN A 79 -22.95 5.22 1.78
C GLN A 79 -23.47 5.45 0.36
N ILE A 80 -22.76 4.98 -0.66
CA ILE A 80 -23.18 5.04 -2.07
C ILE A 80 -24.44 4.21 -2.31
N VAL A 81 -24.51 2.97 -1.82
CA VAL A 81 -25.68 2.09 -1.96
C VAL A 81 -26.90 2.69 -1.26
N THR A 82 -26.73 3.26 -0.07
CA THR A 82 -27.80 3.97 0.63
C THR A 82 -28.26 5.18 -0.17
N ALA A 83 -27.35 6.01 -0.68
CA ALA A 83 -27.70 7.18 -1.49
C ALA A 83 -28.50 6.80 -2.76
N ILE A 84 -28.09 5.74 -3.46
CA ILE A 84 -28.82 5.22 -4.64
C ILE A 84 -30.22 4.74 -4.25
N ARG A 85 -30.36 3.97 -3.17
CA ARG A 85 -31.67 3.50 -2.69
C ARG A 85 -32.60 4.64 -2.30
N THR A 86 -32.05 5.67 -1.64
CA THR A 86 -32.85 6.82 -1.20
C THR A 86 -33.32 7.66 -2.39
N ASN A 87 -32.49 7.80 -3.43
CA ASN A 87 -32.83 8.52 -4.65
C ASN A 87 -33.68 7.71 -5.65
N ALA A 88 -33.71 6.38 -5.55
CA ALA A 88 -34.54 5.51 -6.39
C ALA A 88 -35.94 5.25 -5.83
N ILE A 89 -36.27 5.78 -4.64
CA ILE A 89 -37.57 5.64 -3.97
C ILE A 89 -38.39 6.95 -4.03
N ILE A 90 -37.94 7.95 -4.80
CA ILE A 90 -38.69 9.18 -5.11
C ILE A 90 -39.16 9.14 -6.57
#